data_AF-A0A0V0ZWM5-F1
#
_entry.id   AF-A0A0V0ZWM5-F1
#
_cell.length_a   1.000
_cell.length_b   1.000
_cell.length_c   1.000
_cell.angle_alpha   90.00
_cell.angle_beta   90.00
_cell.angle_gamma   90.00
#
_symmetry.space_group_name_H-M   'P 1'
#
loop_
_entity.id
_entity.type
_entity.pdbx_description
1 polymer ?
#
loop_
_entity_poly.entity_id
_entity_poly.type
_entity_poly.pdbx_seq_one_letter_code
_entity_poly.pdbx_strand_id
1 'polypeptide(L)' 'MEKPQHLKLDELFETVDKDVNVILCECCEFVPISEEDRDKDKPDTHILSRQLNSALIPGKQIVSIHEGRSST' A
#
# COMPACT_ATOMS: atom_id res chain seq x y z
N MET A 1 -0.15 -15.22 12.96
CA MET A 1 0.48 -13.89 12.86
C MET A 1 0.01 -13.29 11.55
N GLU A 2 -0.73 -12.20 11.58
CA GLU A 2 -1.15 -11.51 10.36
C GLU A 2 0.08 -10.93 9.65
N LYS A 3 0.22 -11.20 8.35
CA LYS A 3 1.36 -10.70 7.56
C LYS A 3 1.16 -9.20 7.32
N PRO A 4 2.24 -8.41 7.29
CA PRO A 4 2.16 -6.98 7.00
C PRO A 4 1.51 -6.74 5.63
N GLN A 5 0.56 -5.82 5.59
CA GLN A 5 -0.11 -5.40 4.36
C GLN A 5 0.71 -4.28 3.72
N HIS A 6 0.94 -4.39 2.41
CA HIS A 6 1.70 -3.41 1.65
C HIS A 6 0.75 -2.51 0.88
N LEU A 7 0.49 -1.33 1.42
CA LEU A 7 -0.30 -0.31 0.72
C LEU A 7 0.61 0.36 -0.33
N LYS A 8 0.31 0.15 -1.61
CA LYS A 8 0.97 0.86 -2.72
C LYS A 8 0.10 2.06 -3.08
N LEU A 9 0.66 3.23 -2.85
CA LEU A 9 -0.01 4.50 -3.07
C LEU A 9 0.28 4.93 -4.49
N ASP A 10 -0.77 4.95 -5.32
CA ASP A 10 -0.62 5.36 -6.72
C ASP A 10 -0.83 6.86 -6.95
N GLU A 11 -1.39 7.67 -6.02
CA GLU A 11 -1.15 9.13 -5.94
C GLU A 11 -1.89 9.87 -4.79
N LEU A 12 -1.53 11.15 -4.62
CA LEU A 12 -1.89 12.19 -3.63
C LEU A 12 -1.73 11.86 -2.12
N PHE A 13 -0.49 11.99 -1.65
CA PHE A 13 -0.19 12.15 -0.22
C PHE A 13 -0.63 13.55 0.23
N GLU A 14 -1.70 13.64 1.02
CA GLU A 14 -2.21 14.96 1.44
C GLU A 14 -1.50 15.51 2.66
N THR A 15 -1.38 14.71 3.73
CA THR A 15 -0.83 15.19 4.99
C THR A 15 -0.39 14.05 5.90
N VAL A 16 0.58 14.36 6.77
CA VAL A 16 1.03 13.53 7.88
C VAL A 16 1.02 14.37 9.15
N ASP A 17 0.40 13.84 10.20
CA ASP A 17 0.46 14.45 11.53
C ASP A 17 1.69 13.99 12.34
N LYS A 18 1.83 14.54 13.54
CA LYS A 18 2.93 14.22 14.47
C LYS A 18 3.00 12.74 14.88
N ASP A 19 1.88 12.03 14.76
CA ASP A 19 1.75 10.61 15.12
C ASP A 19 1.89 9.71 13.88
N VAL A 20 2.28 10.31 12.74
CA VAL A 20 2.45 9.66 11.43
C VAL A 20 1.12 9.10 10.90
N ASN A 21 -0.02 9.64 11.31
CA ASN A 21 -1.28 9.30 10.66
C ASN A 21 -1.27 9.89 9.25
N VAL A 22 -1.55 9.05 8.26
CA VAL A 22 -1.53 9.45 6.84
C VAL A 22 -2.96 9.48 6.31
N ILE A 23 -3.31 10.57 5.64
CA ILE A 23 -4.51 10.65 4.80
C ILE A 23 -4.10 10.49 3.34
N LEU A 24 -4.81 9.61 2.65
CA LEU A 24 -4.60 9.25 1.26
C LEU A 24 -5.90 9.45 0.49
N CYS A 25 -5.80 9.98 -0.72
CA CYS A 25 -6.90 10.09 -1.66
C CYS A 25 -6.64 9.18 -2.86
N GLU A 26 -7.69 8.63 -3.47
CA GLU A 26 -7.64 7.79 -4.68
C GLU A 26 -6.61 6.64 -4.61
N CYS A 27 -6.42 6.06 -3.42
CA CYS A 27 -5.38 5.07 -3.16
C CYS A 27 -5.82 3.62 -3.42
N CYS A 28 -4.85 2.74 -3.63
CA CYS A 28 -5.07 1.32 -3.83
C CYS A 28 -4.44 0.49 -2.69
N GLU A 29 -5.15 -0.52 -2.22
CA GLU A 29 -4.65 -1.51 -1.27
C GLU A 29 -4.13 -2.73 -2.02
N PHE A 30 -2.90 -3.13 -1.73
CA PHE A 30 -2.30 -4.34 -2.27
C PHE A 30 -1.96 -5.30 -1.15
N VAL A 31 -2.12 -6.60 -1.43
CA VAL A 31 -1.77 -7.66 -0.49
C VAL A 31 -0.72 -8.57 -1.12
N PRO A 32 0.25 -9.08 -0.34
CA PRO A 32 1.23 -10.03 -0.85
C PRO A 32 0.55 -11.26 -1.43
N ILE A 33 1.03 -11.74 -2.57
CA ILE A 33 0.63 -13.04 -3.11
C ILE A 33 1.29 -14.11 -2.25
N SER A 34 0.52 -15.15 -1.88
CA SER A 34 1.10 -16.29 -1.17
C SER A 34 2.14 -16.98 -2.07
N GLU A 35 3.13 -17.67 -1.49
CA GLU A 35 4.12 -18.39 -2.31
C GLU A 35 3.47 -19.51 -3.14
N GLU A 36 2.38 -20.07 -2.65
CA GLU A 36 1.60 -21.14 -3.29
C GLU A 36 0.84 -20.62 -4.51
N ASP A 37 0.33 -19.39 -4.44
CA ASP A 37 -0.43 -18.74 -5.52
C ASP A 37 0.47 -17.94 -6.47
N ARG A 38 1.77 -17.86 -6.20
CA ARG A 38 2.70 -17.05 -7.00
C ARG A 38 3.00 -17.72 -8.34
N ASP A 39 2.55 -17.09 -9.41
CA ASP A 39 2.96 -17.42 -10.77
C ASP A 39 4.46 -17.14 -10.94
N LYS A 40 5.25 -18.19 -11.21
CA LYS A 40 6.71 -18.08 -11.33
C LYS A 40 7.17 -17.32 -12.56
N ASP A 41 6.29 -17.18 -13.55
CA ASP A 41 6.57 -16.48 -14.80
C ASP A 41 6.18 -15.00 -14.74
N LYS A 42 5.49 -14.57 -13.66
CA LYS A 42 5.13 -13.17 -13.44
C LYS A 42 6.01 -12.53 -12.36
N PRO A 43 6.46 -11.29 -12.58
CA PRO A 43 7.27 -10.57 -11.59
C PRO A 43 6.46 -10.05 -10.40
N ASP A 44 5.13 -10.07 -10.49
CA ASP A 44 4.25 -9.49 -9.48
C ASP A 44 4.32 -10.28 -8.17
N THR A 45 4.56 -9.55 -7.08
CA THR A 45 4.61 -10.10 -5.71
C THR A 45 3.40 -9.72 -4.88
N HIS A 46 2.55 -8.84 -5.41
CA HIS A 46 1.37 -8.30 -4.74
C HIS A 46 0.21 -8.21 -5.73
N ILE A 47 -1.02 -8.39 -5.23
CA ILE A 47 -2.26 -8.21 -6.01
C ILE A 47 -3.05 -7.03 -5.48
N LEU A 48 -3.75 -6.34 -6.38
CA LEU A 48 -4.73 -5.31 -6.01
C LEU A 48 -5.86 -5.98 -5.23
N SER A 49 -5.95 -5.66 -3.95
CA SER A 49 -7.04 -6.11 -3.07
C SER A 49 -8.25 -5.20 -3.21
N ARG A 50 -8.02 -3.87 -3.20
CA ARG A 50 -9.11 -2.89 -3.17
C ARG A 50 -8.68 -1.54 -3.75
N GLN A 51 -9.61 -0.86 -4.40
CA GLN A 51 -9.51 0.57 -4.70
C GLN A 51 -10.29 1.38 -3.67
N LEU A 52 -9.69 2.44 -3.16
CA LEU A 52 -10.23 3.28 -2.10
C LEU A 52 -10.27 4.74 -2.56
N ASN A 53 -11.42 5.38 -2.43
CA ASN A 53 -11.55 6.81 -2.74
C ASN A 53 -10.75 7.68 -1.75
N SER A 54 -10.73 7.30 -0.47
CA SER A 54 -9.93 7.95 0.57
C SER A 54 -9.68 7.01 1.73
N ALA A 55 -8.51 7.10 2.36
CA ALA A 55 -8.16 6.30 3.54
C ALA A 55 -7.40 7.13 4.58
N LEU A 56 -7.75 6.91 5.85
CA LEU A 56 -6.95 7.35 7.00
C LEU A 56 -6.22 6.13 7.56
N ILE A 57 -4.89 6.13 7.49
CA ILE A 57 -4.05 5.06 8.05
C ILE A 57 -3.44 5.57 9.36
N PRO A 58 -3.73 4.91 10.50
CA PRO A 58 -3.09 5.25 11.76
C PRO A 58 -1.58 4.99 11.72
N GLY A 59 -0.76 5.95 12.15
CA GLY A 59 0.70 5.85 12.04
C GLY A 59 1.31 4.66 12.78
N LYS A 60 0.63 4.15 13.83
CA LYS A 60 1.03 2.92 14.53
C LYS A 60 1.03 1.66 13.65
N GLN A 61 0.30 1.68 12.53
CA GLN A 61 0.26 0.57 11.57
C GLN A 61 1.30 0.73 10.45
N ILE A 62 1.95 1.91 10.37
CA ILE A 62 2.90 2.22 9.32
C ILE A 62 4.30 1.83 9.77
N VAL A 63 4.90 0.90 9.05
CA VAL A 63 6.28 0.46 9.29
C VAL A 63 7.28 1.26 8.46
N SER A 64 6.90 1.63 7.24
CA SER A 64 7.75 2.38 6.31
C SER A 64 6.91 3.03 5.21
N ILE A 65 7.34 4.20 4.73
CA ILE A 65 6.78 4.88 3.56
C ILE A 65 7.91 5.03 2.56
N HIS A 66 7.65 4.68 1.30
CA HIS A 66 8.59 4.82 0.19
C HIS A 66 7.94 5.64 -0.91
N GLU A 67 8.72 6.51 -1.56
CA GLU A 67 8.28 7.20 -2.76
C GLU A 67 8.09 6.18 -3.90
N GLY A 68 6.87 6.10 -4.44
CA GLY A 68 6.59 5.31 -5.63
C GLY A 68 7.22 5.97 -6.85
N ARG A 69 7.89 5.20 -7.70
CA ARG A 69 8.32 5.73 -9.02
C ARG A 69 7.09 5.95 -9.87
N SER A 70 6.70 7.20 -10.07
CA SER A 70 5.72 7.56 -11.10
C SER A 70 6.29 7.13 -12.46
N SER A 71 5.57 6.26 -13.16
CA SER A 71 6.00 5.77 -14.47
C SER A 71 5.58 6.81 -15.51
N THR A 72 6.50 7.69 -15.89
CA THR A 72 6.37 8.53 -17.09
C THR A 72 6.43 7.69 -18.36
#